data_AF-A0A815R414-F1
#
_entry.id   AF-A0A815R414-F1
#
_cell.length_a   1.000
_cell.length_b   1.000
_cell.length_c   1.000
_cell.angle_alpha   90.00
_cell.angle_beta   90.00
_cell.angle_gamma   90.00
#
_symmetry.space_group_name_H-M   'P 1'
#
loop_
_entity.id
_entity.type
_entity.pdbx_description
1 polymer ?
#
loop_
_entity_poly.entity_id
_entity_poly.type
_entity_poly.pdbx_seq_one_letter_code
_entity_poly.pdbx_strand_id
1 'polypeptide(L)'
;MCTKRGALIIFEGLDRIGKTTQSKLLSNYLSEECGILCERLAFPDRSTQIGSLIDNYLQRKIEFNDHTIHLLFSANRWECMDSMREKLLQGYTLIVDRYAYSGVAFSQAKGLDKKWCQSCDIGLIKPDLVLYFNRGKQSNCLSYTGDERYETKQFQEKVESHFEQFRSSSHQWKDINVINSDNTNMRDKESIQNEIQDNLHANELLGIPKPKESKSGLLKATQILKKSFGTMNIHFSDPIYVHDAYESFKKQEENKSNNHSDTFNRSVPRSLQPRFICQQDAFTVSEQNFSDEISYRVVNEQQRRTVIYPITIAAYSLLKSPIVTTSKDRSILIEQLVIDKNILFIENTNILEHFSSQYQISWPVENDKIILKERLLSIYSDVFEMTRNNFLTLKMSGDRLADASILMKLIMYRNTCLHIFAKPAYILLACQVNSQFPISYEQLKTYYHFFVHLFAYEFVYDQFPMDNMNDIYFDKYLSYWITMNYLIPSDNSTYQINSNFLQQISLITSPFEQYARAYLLIYEQENLSTEKNLSILIKIYQKALLTKLDPNNIISILASSSNVISNALRTLNFTTKSKILSELRHMLTKIFQPKSTHLRAKL
;
A
#
# COMPACT_ATOMS: atom_id res chain seq x y z
N MET A 1 -25.09 -22.54 -21.09
CA MET A 1 -24.02 -21.53 -21.20
C MET A 1 -24.29 -20.45 -20.16
N CYS A 2 -23.41 -20.25 -19.18
CA CYS A 2 -23.64 -19.25 -18.14
C CYS A 2 -23.22 -17.88 -18.68
N THR A 3 -24.17 -17.07 -19.13
CA THR A 3 -23.93 -15.68 -19.53
C THR A 3 -23.48 -14.90 -18.30
N LYS A 4 -22.38 -14.14 -18.41
CA LYS A 4 -21.92 -13.28 -17.31
C LYS A 4 -22.97 -12.19 -17.07
N ARG A 5 -23.32 -11.93 -15.81
CA ARG A 5 -24.23 -10.84 -15.44
C ARG A 5 -23.66 -9.47 -15.85
N GLY A 6 -24.54 -8.51 -16.10
CA GLY A 6 -24.16 -7.12 -16.32
C GLY A 6 -23.72 -6.43 -15.03
N ALA A 7 -23.15 -5.22 -15.17
CA ALA A 7 -22.69 -4.40 -14.05
C ALA A 7 -23.77 -3.40 -13.58
N LEU A 8 -23.80 -3.09 -12.28
CA LEU A 8 -24.62 -2.02 -11.72
C LEU A 8 -23.74 -0.80 -11.38
N ILE A 9 -23.89 0.28 -12.15
CA ILE A 9 -23.10 1.51 -12.04
C ILE A 9 -24.01 2.66 -11.60
N ILE A 10 -23.70 3.29 -10.47
CA ILE A 10 -24.51 4.37 -9.90
C ILE A 10 -23.81 5.72 -10.09
N PHE A 11 -24.58 6.73 -10.44
CA PHE A 11 -24.15 8.12 -10.54
C PHE A 11 -24.72 8.89 -9.34
N GLU A 12 -23.86 9.34 -8.44
CA GLU A 12 -24.24 10.12 -7.24
C GLU A 12 -23.65 11.53 -7.30
N GLY A 13 -24.26 12.46 -6.56
CA GLY A 13 -23.79 13.85 -6.49
C GLY A 13 -24.90 14.86 -6.25
N LEU A 14 -24.50 16.11 -6.03
CA LEU A 14 -25.41 17.25 -5.82
C LEU A 14 -26.26 17.54 -7.06
N ASP A 15 -27.29 18.37 -6.89
CA ASP A 15 -28.09 18.83 -8.02
C ASP A 15 -27.26 19.68 -9.01
N ARG A 16 -27.64 19.65 -10.29
CA ARG A 16 -27.04 20.43 -11.40
C ARG A 16 -25.56 20.19 -11.71
N ILE A 17 -25.03 19.05 -11.30
CA ILE A 17 -23.62 18.68 -11.54
C ILE A 17 -23.39 17.85 -12.81
N GLY A 18 -24.42 17.74 -13.68
CA GLY A 18 -24.33 17.06 -14.97
C GLY A 18 -24.52 15.54 -14.96
N LYS A 19 -24.99 14.94 -13.85
CA LYS A 19 -25.21 13.47 -13.73
C LYS A 19 -26.09 12.90 -14.83
N THR A 20 -27.21 13.54 -15.11
CA THR A 20 -28.16 13.07 -16.13
C THR A 20 -27.55 13.13 -17.53
N THR A 21 -26.79 14.19 -17.84
CA THR A 21 -26.05 14.29 -19.11
C THR A 21 -25.00 13.19 -19.23
N GLN A 22 -24.22 12.96 -18.16
CA GLN A 22 -23.12 12.00 -18.17
C GLN A 22 -23.61 10.55 -18.17
N SER A 23 -24.69 10.23 -17.45
CA SER A 23 -25.31 8.89 -17.49
C SER A 23 -25.89 8.58 -18.87
N LYS A 24 -26.48 9.56 -19.55
CA LYS A 24 -26.95 9.41 -20.94
C LYS A 24 -25.79 9.18 -21.92
N LEU A 25 -24.73 10.01 -21.83
CA LEU A 25 -23.56 9.86 -22.69
C LEU A 25 -22.88 8.49 -22.50
N LEU A 26 -22.72 8.04 -21.25
CA LEU A 26 -22.12 6.74 -20.97
C LEU A 26 -23.00 5.59 -21.49
N SER A 27 -24.32 5.66 -21.29
CA SER A 27 -25.24 4.63 -21.79
C SER A 27 -25.16 4.51 -23.31
N ASN A 28 -25.21 5.63 -24.03
CA ASN A 28 -25.11 5.65 -25.47
C ASN A 28 -23.76 5.07 -25.93
N TYR A 29 -22.66 5.52 -25.35
CA TYR A 29 -21.33 5.00 -25.66
C TYR A 29 -21.20 3.48 -25.46
N LEU A 30 -21.71 2.95 -24.33
CA LEU A 30 -21.66 1.51 -24.07
C LEU A 30 -22.50 0.72 -25.07
N SER A 31 -23.70 1.22 -25.40
CA SER A 31 -24.61 0.53 -26.32
C SER A 31 -24.20 0.63 -27.79
N GLU A 32 -23.90 1.83 -28.27
CA GLU A 32 -23.69 2.15 -29.69
C GLU A 32 -22.23 1.88 -30.12
N GLU A 33 -21.25 2.27 -29.31
CA GLU A 33 -19.84 2.14 -29.68
C GLU A 33 -19.21 0.83 -29.20
N CYS A 34 -19.58 0.35 -28.01
CA CYS A 34 -18.98 -0.85 -27.42
C CYS A 34 -19.81 -2.13 -27.65
N GLY A 35 -21.05 -2.01 -28.15
CA GLY A 35 -21.96 -3.15 -28.33
C GLY A 35 -22.35 -3.85 -27.02
N ILE A 36 -22.24 -3.17 -25.88
CA ILE A 36 -22.60 -3.69 -24.56
C ILE A 36 -24.08 -3.42 -24.31
N LEU A 37 -24.83 -4.46 -23.94
CA LEU A 37 -26.22 -4.32 -23.51
C LEU A 37 -26.26 -3.41 -22.27
N CYS A 38 -26.84 -2.22 -22.42
CA CYS A 38 -26.84 -1.19 -21.39
C CYS A 38 -28.21 -0.51 -21.30
N GLU A 39 -28.67 -0.24 -20.08
CA GLU A 39 -29.90 0.51 -19.84
C GLU A 39 -29.69 1.59 -18.77
N ARG A 40 -30.30 2.74 -18.99
CA ARG A 40 -30.25 3.88 -18.05
C ARG A 40 -31.53 3.94 -17.21
N LEU A 41 -31.35 4.00 -15.90
CA LEU A 41 -32.42 4.21 -14.91
C LEU A 41 -32.14 5.50 -14.12
N ALA A 42 -33.15 6.02 -13.42
CA ALA A 42 -32.99 7.16 -12.53
C ALA A 42 -33.94 7.04 -11.33
N PHE A 43 -33.48 7.45 -10.15
CA PHE A 43 -34.31 7.55 -8.96
C PHE A 43 -34.46 9.02 -8.52
N PRO A 44 -35.69 9.49 -8.19
CA PRO A 44 -36.93 8.71 -8.21
C PRO A 44 -37.38 8.40 -9.64
N ASP A 45 -37.91 7.20 -9.86
CA ASP A 45 -38.59 6.86 -11.11
C ASP A 45 -39.97 7.50 -11.07
N ARG A 46 -40.11 8.66 -11.71
CA ARG A 46 -41.33 9.48 -11.73
C ARG A 46 -42.47 8.86 -12.54
N SER A 47 -42.24 7.75 -13.24
CA SER A 47 -43.26 7.10 -14.07
C SER A 47 -44.24 6.23 -13.26
N THR A 48 -43.85 5.80 -12.05
CA THR A 48 -44.69 4.96 -11.19
C THR A 48 -45.68 5.79 -10.36
N GLN A 49 -46.66 5.13 -9.75
CA GLN A 49 -47.61 5.81 -8.85
C GLN A 49 -46.89 6.43 -7.64
N ILE A 50 -45.93 5.70 -7.04
CA ILE A 50 -45.10 6.21 -5.94
C ILE A 50 -44.21 7.35 -6.45
N GLY A 51 -43.62 7.20 -7.64
CA GLY A 51 -42.85 8.22 -8.34
C GLY A 51 -43.60 9.53 -8.53
N SER A 52 -44.86 9.46 -8.93
CA SER A 52 -45.73 10.64 -9.12
C SER A 52 -45.97 11.38 -7.80
N LEU A 53 -46.15 10.66 -6.69
CA LEU A 53 -46.25 11.27 -5.35
C LEU A 53 -44.95 11.99 -4.97
N ILE A 54 -43.80 11.38 -5.24
CA ILE A 54 -42.50 12.01 -4.99
C ILE A 54 -42.32 13.26 -5.86
N ASP A 55 -42.68 13.20 -7.14
CA ASP A 55 -42.59 14.32 -8.07
C ASP A 55 -43.46 15.51 -7.62
N ASN A 56 -44.72 15.25 -7.24
CA ASN A 56 -45.60 16.26 -6.68
C ASN A 56 -45.02 16.90 -5.41
N TYR A 57 -44.34 16.12 -4.56
CA TYR A 57 -43.68 16.64 -3.37
C TYR A 57 -42.46 17.52 -3.71
N LEU A 58 -41.64 17.11 -4.68
CA LEU A 58 -40.47 17.86 -5.15
C LEU A 58 -40.87 19.19 -5.80
N GLN A 59 -42.00 19.20 -6.53
CA GLN A 59 -42.62 20.38 -7.12
C GLN A 59 -43.42 21.24 -6.12
N ARG A 60 -43.41 20.89 -4.83
CA ARG A 60 -44.13 21.59 -3.76
C ARG A 60 -45.67 21.66 -3.95
N LYS A 61 -46.24 20.73 -4.71
CA LYS A 61 -47.70 20.59 -4.88
C LYS A 61 -48.36 19.91 -3.69
N ILE A 62 -47.64 19.02 -3.02
CA ILE A 62 -48.08 18.32 -1.82
C ILE A 62 -47.01 18.38 -0.73
N GLU A 63 -47.46 18.32 0.52
CA GLU A 63 -46.59 18.28 1.70
C GLU A 63 -46.64 16.89 2.34
N PHE A 64 -45.48 16.41 2.74
CA PHE A 64 -45.32 15.18 3.51
C PHE A 64 -44.36 15.44 4.66
N ASN A 65 -44.57 14.72 5.76
CA ASN A 65 -43.54 14.64 6.80
C ASN A 65 -42.27 13.99 6.23
N ASP A 66 -41.11 14.38 6.74
CA ASP A 66 -39.82 13.91 6.25
C ASP A 66 -39.63 12.38 6.35
N HIS A 67 -40.25 11.72 7.34
CA HIS A 67 -40.25 10.26 7.44
C HIS A 67 -41.06 9.62 6.31
N THR A 68 -42.24 10.17 6.00
CA THR A 68 -43.12 9.67 4.94
C THR A 68 -42.44 9.77 3.58
N ILE A 69 -41.89 10.94 3.24
CA ILE A 69 -41.22 11.10 1.94
C ILE A 69 -39.95 10.23 1.83
N HIS A 70 -39.20 10.03 2.92
CA HIS A 70 -38.05 9.12 2.92
C HIS A 70 -38.48 7.68 2.60
N LEU A 71 -39.56 7.20 3.23
CA LEU A 71 -40.11 5.88 2.97
C LEU A 71 -40.63 5.75 1.53
N LEU A 72 -41.27 6.78 0.97
CA LEU A 72 -41.70 6.78 -0.44
C LEU A 72 -40.50 6.67 -1.39
N PHE A 73 -39.41 7.40 -1.13
CA PHE A 73 -38.17 7.26 -1.91
C PHE A 73 -37.59 5.84 -1.84
N SER A 74 -37.64 5.21 -0.67
CA SER A 74 -37.18 3.82 -0.49
C SER A 74 -38.10 2.82 -1.21
N ALA A 75 -39.42 2.97 -1.06
CA ALA A 75 -40.42 2.14 -1.74
C ALA A 75 -40.28 2.22 -3.27
N ASN A 76 -40.01 3.41 -3.81
CA ASN A 76 -39.78 3.60 -5.25
C ASN A 76 -38.51 2.88 -5.76
N ARG A 77 -37.51 2.66 -4.90
CA ARG A 77 -36.38 1.78 -5.26
C ARG A 77 -36.80 0.32 -5.21
N TRP A 78 -37.49 -0.08 -4.14
CA TRP A 78 -37.93 -1.46 -3.92
C TRP A 78 -38.84 -2.00 -5.02
N GLU A 79 -39.77 -1.19 -5.54
CA GLU A 79 -40.67 -1.60 -6.63
C GLU A 79 -39.92 -1.91 -7.94
N CYS A 80 -38.74 -1.33 -8.16
CA CYS A 80 -37.91 -1.57 -9.35
C CYS A 80 -36.93 -2.75 -9.20
N MET A 81 -36.81 -3.34 -7.99
CA MET A 81 -35.69 -4.23 -7.68
C MET A 81 -35.68 -5.55 -8.43
N ASP A 82 -36.85 -6.18 -8.61
CA ASP A 82 -36.93 -7.46 -9.29
C ASP A 82 -36.61 -7.31 -10.79
N SER A 83 -37.13 -6.27 -11.43
CA SER A 83 -36.80 -5.91 -12.82
C SER A 83 -35.30 -5.62 -13.00
N MET A 84 -34.69 -4.86 -12.07
CA MET A 84 -33.24 -4.62 -12.09
C MET A 84 -32.45 -5.92 -11.95
N ARG A 85 -32.88 -6.83 -11.06
CA ARG A 85 -32.22 -8.13 -10.85
C ARG A 85 -32.26 -8.98 -12.12
N GLU A 86 -33.42 -9.09 -12.74
CA GLU A 86 -33.61 -9.86 -13.98
C GLU A 86 -32.73 -9.34 -15.12
N LYS A 87 -32.69 -8.02 -15.33
CA LYS A 87 -31.85 -7.39 -16.37
C LYS A 87 -30.36 -7.65 -16.15
N LEU A 88 -29.89 -7.49 -14.92
CA LEU A 88 -28.50 -7.79 -14.58
C LEU A 88 -28.16 -9.25 -14.88
N LEU A 89 -29.04 -10.19 -14.53
CA LEU A 89 -28.84 -11.62 -14.80
C LEU A 89 -28.86 -11.95 -16.31
N GLN A 90 -29.62 -11.21 -17.11
CA GLN A 90 -29.63 -11.32 -18.57
C GLN A 90 -28.36 -10.73 -19.24
N GLY A 91 -27.49 -10.06 -18.49
CA GLY A 91 -26.25 -9.48 -19.00
C GLY A 91 -26.32 -7.97 -19.26
N TYR A 92 -27.45 -7.31 -18.98
CA TYR A 92 -27.56 -5.85 -19.13
C TYR A 92 -26.80 -5.12 -18.04
N THR A 93 -25.95 -4.19 -18.44
CA THR A 93 -25.34 -3.21 -17.54
C THR A 93 -26.34 -2.11 -17.25
N LEU A 94 -26.57 -1.80 -15.98
CA LEU A 94 -27.50 -0.76 -15.53
C LEU A 94 -26.72 0.47 -15.08
N ILE A 95 -26.99 1.61 -15.72
CA ILE A 95 -26.50 2.92 -15.30
C ILE A 95 -27.62 3.66 -14.58
N VAL A 96 -27.47 3.92 -13.29
CA VAL A 96 -28.54 4.48 -12.46
C VAL A 96 -28.16 5.88 -11.95
N ASP A 97 -28.93 6.90 -12.32
CA ASP A 97 -28.81 8.27 -11.78
C ASP A 97 -29.52 8.35 -10.42
N ARG A 98 -28.72 8.50 -9.35
CA ARG A 98 -29.12 8.42 -7.92
C ARG A 98 -29.58 7.04 -7.46
N TYR A 99 -29.27 6.68 -6.22
CA TYR A 99 -29.71 5.44 -5.59
C TYR A 99 -29.94 5.62 -4.07
N ALA A 100 -29.76 4.55 -3.28
CA ALA A 100 -29.93 4.58 -1.83
C ALA A 100 -29.09 5.67 -1.14
N TYR A 101 -27.90 6.00 -1.67
CA TYR A 101 -27.03 7.01 -1.07
C TYR A 101 -27.64 8.41 -1.11
N SER A 102 -28.23 8.80 -2.25
CA SER A 102 -29.05 10.02 -2.34
C SER A 102 -30.20 9.99 -1.32
N GLY A 103 -30.92 8.87 -1.19
CA GLY A 103 -32.01 8.75 -0.21
C GLY A 103 -31.57 9.04 1.23
N VAL A 104 -30.43 8.48 1.63
CA VAL A 104 -29.90 8.67 2.99
C VAL A 104 -29.31 10.07 3.18
N ALA A 105 -28.52 10.58 2.23
CA ALA A 105 -27.86 11.88 2.36
C ALA A 105 -28.86 13.06 2.42
N PHE A 106 -29.91 13.01 1.59
CA PHE A 106 -30.94 14.06 1.58
C PHE A 106 -31.81 14.05 2.84
N SER A 107 -32.17 12.88 3.36
CA SER A 107 -32.96 12.78 4.59
C SER A 107 -32.15 13.12 5.85
N GLN A 108 -30.86 12.76 5.90
CA GLN A 108 -29.99 13.22 6.98
C GLN A 108 -29.77 14.73 6.99
N ALA A 109 -29.68 15.36 5.82
CA ALA A 109 -29.57 16.81 5.72
C ALA A 109 -30.79 17.55 6.30
N LYS A 110 -31.93 16.87 6.43
CA LYS A 110 -33.15 17.36 7.12
C LYS A 110 -33.18 17.06 8.62
N GLY A 111 -32.26 16.24 9.13
CA GLY A 111 -32.14 15.92 10.56
C GLY A 111 -32.63 14.53 10.96
N LEU A 112 -32.93 13.64 10.02
CA LEU A 112 -33.31 12.26 10.33
C LEU A 112 -32.10 11.42 10.74
N ASP A 113 -32.32 10.45 11.63
CA ASP A 113 -31.26 9.56 12.09
C ASP A 113 -30.66 8.75 10.93
N LYS A 114 -29.33 8.64 10.95
CA LYS A 114 -28.57 7.98 9.90
C LYS A 114 -28.89 6.49 9.80
N LYS A 115 -28.93 5.79 10.94
CA LYS A 115 -29.17 4.35 10.96
C LYS A 115 -30.58 4.03 10.51
N TRP A 116 -31.56 4.83 10.94
CA TRP A 116 -32.94 4.72 10.50
C TRP A 116 -33.09 4.89 8.98
N CYS A 117 -32.46 5.93 8.40
CA CYS A 117 -32.50 6.13 6.96
C CYS A 117 -31.86 4.96 6.20
N GLN A 118 -30.76 4.41 6.72
CA GLN A 118 -30.10 3.25 6.10
C GLN A 118 -30.94 1.98 6.20
N SER A 119 -31.69 1.78 7.30
CA SER A 119 -32.46 0.55 7.51
C SER A 119 -33.56 0.32 6.47
N CYS A 120 -34.09 1.38 5.87
CA CYS A 120 -35.15 1.29 4.86
C CYS A 120 -34.67 0.65 3.55
N ASP A 121 -33.39 0.81 3.22
CA ASP A 121 -32.77 0.32 1.98
C ASP A 121 -31.95 -0.97 2.18
N ILE A 122 -32.01 -1.60 3.35
CA ILE A 122 -31.30 -2.86 3.61
C ILE A 122 -31.91 -3.97 2.76
N GLY A 123 -31.13 -4.50 1.81
CA GLY A 123 -31.51 -5.59 0.93
C GLY A 123 -31.59 -5.21 -0.56
N LEU A 124 -31.47 -3.92 -0.89
CA LEU A 124 -31.28 -3.47 -2.27
C LEU A 124 -29.99 -4.07 -2.87
N ILE A 125 -29.95 -4.21 -4.21
CA ILE A 125 -28.78 -4.75 -4.92
C ILE A 125 -27.63 -3.78 -4.73
N LYS A 126 -26.51 -4.30 -4.21
CA LYS A 126 -25.30 -3.52 -4.01
C LYS A 126 -24.69 -3.15 -5.37
N PRO A 127 -24.32 -1.88 -5.60
CA PRO A 127 -23.68 -1.49 -6.84
C PRO A 127 -22.26 -2.03 -6.97
N ASP A 128 -21.85 -2.29 -8.21
CA ASP A 128 -20.48 -2.68 -8.56
C ASP A 128 -19.56 -1.45 -8.55
N LEU A 129 -20.07 -0.28 -8.96
CA LEU A 129 -19.36 0.98 -9.03
C LEU A 129 -20.27 2.16 -8.66
N VAL A 130 -19.75 3.11 -7.87
CA VAL A 130 -20.42 4.37 -7.55
C VAL A 130 -19.56 5.54 -8.02
N LEU A 131 -20.04 6.29 -9.00
CA LEU A 131 -19.40 7.47 -9.55
C LEU A 131 -19.98 8.72 -8.87
N TYR A 132 -19.18 9.39 -8.05
CA TYR A 132 -19.58 10.62 -7.38
C TYR A 132 -19.10 11.85 -8.15
N PHE A 133 -20.04 12.67 -8.61
CA PHE A 133 -19.76 13.90 -9.33
C PHE A 133 -19.53 15.03 -8.31
N ASN A 134 -18.31 15.57 -8.29
CA ASN A 134 -17.90 16.63 -7.36
C ASN A 134 -17.72 17.97 -8.11
N ARG A 135 -18.18 19.05 -7.47
CA ARG A 135 -18.15 20.43 -7.97
C ARG A 135 -16.76 21.06 -8.00
N GLY A 136 -15.75 20.42 -7.40
CA GLY A 136 -14.37 20.91 -7.31
C GLY A 136 -14.20 22.10 -6.36
N LYS A 137 -12.96 22.52 -6.09
CA LYS A 137 -12.64 23.61 -5.13
C LYS A 137 -12.99 25.02 -5.61
N GLN A 138 -13.63 25.20 -6.78
CA GLN A 138 -13.73 26.51 -7.45
C GLN A 138 -15.10 26.92 -8.01
N SER A 139 -16.20 26.20 -7.81
CA SER A 139 -17.47 26.60 -8.45
C SER A 139 -18.42 27.35 -7.51
N ASN A 140 -18.29 28.69 -7.52
CA ASN A 140 -19.41 29.61 -7.31
C ASN A 140 -20.44 29.57 -8.47
N CYS A 141 -20.33 28.60 -9.39
CA CYS A 141 -21.01 28.57 -10.68
C CYS A 141 -22.26 27.66 -10.73
N LEU A 142 -22.62 26.94 -9.67
CA LEU A 142 -23.87 26.18 -9.66
C LEU A 142 -25.02 27.15 -9.35
N SER A 143 -25.73 27.62 -10.38
CA SER A 143 -26.98 28.34 -10.19
C SER A 143 -28.08 27.33 -9.85
N TYR A 144 -28.46 27.27 -8.58
CA TYR A 144 -29.70 26.63 -8.18
C TYR A 144 -30.84 27.61 -8.49
N THR A 145 -31.75 27.28 -9.41
CA THR A 145 -32.90 28.15 -9.73
C THR A 145 -33.98 28.06 -8.66
N GLY A 146 -33.96 27.00 -7.84
CA GLY A 146 -34.93 26.82 -6.76
C GLY A 146 -36.25 26.21 -7.23
N ASP A 147 -36.28 25.66 -8.45
CA ASP A 147 -37.49 25.13 -9.08
C ASP A 147 -37.99 23.88 -8.35
N GLU A 148 -37.08 23.05 -7.84
CA GLU A 148 -37.41 21.91 -6.99
C GLU A 148 -37.07 22.17 -5.51
N ARG A 149 -37.78 21.49 -4.60
CA ARG A 149 -37.73 21.68 -3.14
C ARG A 149 -36.31 21.71 -2.55
N TYR A 150 -35.38 20.91 -3.08
CA TYR A 150 -34.04 20.74 -2.53
C TYR A 150 -32.95 21.58 -3.22
N GLU A 151 -33.30 22.36 -4.24
CA GLU A 151 -32.35 23.20 -4.98
C GLU A 151 -32.06 24.51 -4.23
N THR A 152 -31.53 24.41 -3.01
CA THR A 152 -31.03 25.56 -2.25
C THR A 152 -29.58 25.35 -1.85
N LYS A 153 -28.76 26.41 -1.94
CA LYS A 153 -27.31 26.33 -1.69
C LYS A 153 -27.00 25.76 -0.30
N GLN A 154 -27.67 26.27 0.74
CA GLN A 154 -27.47 25.84 2.12
C GLN A 154 -27.83 24.36 2.34
N PHE A 155 -28.90 23.89 1.70
CA PHE A 155 -29.31 22.49 1.81
C PHE A 155 -28.35 21.56 1.07
N GLN A 156 -27.92 21.94 -0.14
CA GLN A 156 -26.96 21.15 -0.92
C GLN A 156 -25.59 21.05 -0.24
N GLU A 157 -25.14 22.10 0.47
CA GLU A 157 -23.91 22.06 1.29
C GLU A 157 -24.04 21.05 2.45
N LYS A 158 -25.22 20.96 3.09
CA LYS A 158 -25.48 19.92 4.09
C LYS A 158 -25.51 18.53 3.46
N VAL A 159 -26.12 18.36 2.30
CA VAL A 159 -26.14 17.06 1.60
C VAL A 159 -24.73 16.61 1.21
N GLU A 160 -23.87 17.55 0.77
CA GLU A 160 -22.48 17.26 0.41
C GLU A 160 -21.68 16.67 1.57
N SER A 161 -21.80 17.23 2.78
CA SER A 161 -21.08 16.72 3.96
C SER A 161 -21.50 15.30 4.34
N HIS A 162 -22.77 14.92 4.10
CA HIS A 162 -23.23 13.54 4.30
C HIS A 162 -22.71 12.58 3.22
N PHE A 163 -22.60 13.03 1.96
CA PHE A 163 -21.94 12.24 0.91
C PHE A 163 -20.47 11.97 1.19
N GLU A 164 -19.74 12.92 1.79
CA GLU A 164 -18.34 12.72 2.20
C GLU A 164 -18.17 11.55 3.18
N GLN A 165 -19.14 11.33 4.08
CA GLN A 165 -19.11 10.21 5.03
C GLN A 165 -19.19 8.85 4.31
N PHE A 166 -20.01 8.75 3.25
CA PHE A 166 -20.10 7.53 2.45
C PHE A 166 -18.83 7.28 1.63
N ARG A 167 -18.27 8.36 1.04
CA ARG A 167 -17.04 8.32 0.23
C ARG A 167 -15.82 7.87 1.02
N SER A 168 -15.71 8.28 2.28
CA SER A 168 -14.58 7.91 3.16
C SER A 168 -14.52 6.42 3.51
N SER A 169 -15.63 5.70 3.32
CA SER A 169 -15.86 4.40 3.95
C SER A 169 -15.81 3.21 2.97
N SER A 170 -15.63 3.43 1.65
CA SER A 170 -15.72 2.35 0.65
C SER A 170 -14.85 2.57 -0.59
N HIS A 171 -14.17 1.51 -1.04
CA HIS A 171 -13.36 1.48 -2.27
C HIS A 171 -14.20 1.47 -3.57
N GLN A 172 -15.53 1.34 -3.48
CA GLN A 172 -16.44 1.33 -4.64
C GLN A 172 -16.72 2.73 -5.20
N TRP A 173 -16.32 3.77 -4.48
CA TRP A 173 -16.56 5.16 -4.85
C TRP A 173 -15.41 5.72 -5.70
N LYS A 174 -15.75 6.36 -6.83
CA LYS A 174 -14.80 7.08 -7.68
C LYS A 174 -15.30 8.51 -7.90
N ASP A 175 -14.44 9.49 -7.61
CA ASP A 175 -14.75 10.91 -7.77
C ASP A 175 -14.53 11.37 -9.22
N ILE A 176 -15.50 12.10 -9.77
CA ILE A 176 -15.43 12.72 -11.10
C ILE A 176 -15.49 14.24 -10.93
N ASN A 177 -14.43 14.94 -11.36
CA ASN A 177 -14.37 16.42 -11.38
C ASN A 177 -14.83 16.95 -12.74
N VAL A 178 -15.70 17.96 -12.74
CA VAL A 178 -16.41 18.42 -13.94
C VAL A 178 -15.72 19.59 -14.70
N ILE A 179 -14.64 20.20 -14.19
CA ILE A 179 -14.00 21.40 -14.80
C ILE A 179 -12.48 21.21 -15.03
N ASN A 180 -11.95 21.64 -16.19
CA ASN A 180 -10.51 21.81 -16.47
C ASN A 180 -10.27 22.99 -17.45
N SER A 181 -9.23 23.81 -17.23
CA SER A 181 -8.77 24.88 -18.12
C SER A 181 -7.26 24.82 -18.39
N ASP A 182 -6.89 25.33 -19.56
CA ASP A 182 -5.62 25.19 -20.31
C ASP A 182 -4.41 25.99 -19.78
N ASN A 183 -3.16 25.54 -20.06
CA ASN A 183 -2.21 26.17 -21.01
C ASN A 183 -0.70 25.78 -20.87
N THR A 184 -0.09 25.64 -22.05
CA THR A 184 1.30 25.90 -22.56
C THR A 184 2.32 26.59 -21.63
N ASN A 185 3.63 26.27 -21.49
CA ASN A 185 4.71 25.68 -22.31
C ASN A 185 5.63 24.84 -21.39
N MET A 186 6.36 23.83 -21.91
CA MET A 186 7.33 23.07 -21.09
C MET A 186 8.67 22.91 -21.80
N ARG A 187 9.72 23.11 -21.00
CA ARG A 187 11.01 22.41 -21.06
C ARG A 187 10.75 20.91 -21.09
N ASP A 188 11.39 20.18 -22.00
CA ASP A 188 11.33 18.72 -22.22
C ASP A 188 10.41 17.95 -21.27
N LYS A 189 9.13 17.85 -21.68
CA LYS A 189 8.01 17.29 -20.88
C LYS A 189 8.19 15.85 -20.44
N GLU A 190 9.07 15.14 -21.12
CA GLU A 190 9.17 13.69 -21.08
C GLU A 190 10.06 13.20 -19.94
N SER A 191 11.05 14.00 -19.51
CA SER A 191 11.88 13.71 -18.33
C SER A 191 11.07 13.86 -17.03
N ILE A 192 10.12 14.80 -17.01
CA ILE A 192 9.38 15.20 -15.80
C ILE A 192 8.35 14.13 -15.40
N GLN A 193 7.80 13.31 -16.32
CA GLN A 193 6.72 12.38 -15.96
C GLN A 193 7.16 11.01 -15.42
N ASN A 194 8.31 10.47 -15.85
CA ASN A 194 8.90 9.29 -15.21
C ASN A 194 9.38 9.64 -13.80
N GLU A 195 9.93 10.85 -13.66
CA GLU A 195 10.25 11.45 -12.37
C GLU A 195 9.00 11.56 -11.48
N ILE A 196 7.83 11.91 -12.06
CA ILE A 196 6.55 12.04 -11.35
C ILE A 196 6.02 10.71 -10.81
N GLN A 197 6.02 9.55 -11.49
CA GLN A 197 5.30 8.37 -10.95
C GLN A 197 5.95 7.79 -9.68
N ASP A 198 7.27 7.59 -9.73
CA ASP A 198 8.03 7.15 -8.56
C ASP A 198 8.09 8.25 -7.49
N ASN A 199 8.20 9.54 -7.89
CA ASN A 199 8.10 10.64 -6.92
C ASN A 199 6.69 10.70 -6.32
N LEU A 200 5.62 10.41 -7.05
CA LEU A 200 4.25 10.48 -6.55
C LEU A 200 4.00 9.38 -5.53
N HIS A 201 4.54 8.18 -5.74
CA HIS A 201 4.45 7.13 -4.75
C HIS A 201 5.35 7.41 -3.54
N ALA A 202 6.59 7.86 -3.74
CA ALA A 202 7.45 8.33 -2.66
C ALA A 202 6.81 9.48 -1.84
N ASN A 203 6.20 10.43 -2.53
CA ASN A 203 5.45 11.55 -1.96
C ASN A 203 4.22 11.05 -1.20
N GLU A 204 3.48 10.09 -1.73
CA GLU A 204 2.35 9.44 -1.06
C GLU A 204 2.78 8.71 0.22
N LEU A 205 3.90 7.99 0.20
CA LEU A 205 4.49 7.37 1.38
C LEU A 205 4.90 8.40 2.44
N LEU A 206 5.37 9.57 2.00
CA LEU A 206 5.65 10.75 2.84
C LEU A 206 4.38 11.54 3.21
N GLY A 207 3.19 11.09 2.82
CA GLY A 207 1.90 11.70 3.20
C GLY A 207 1.45 12.89 2.34
N ILE A 208 2.13 13.16 1.22
CA ILE A 208 1.73 14.17 0.25
C ILE A 208 0.63 13.58 -0.64
N PRO A 209 -0.56 14.20 -0.70
CA PRO A 209 -1.67 13.68 -1.49
C PRO A 209 -1.33 13.74 -2.98
N LYS A 210 -1.71 12.68 -3.72
CA LYS A 210 -1.58 12.67 -5.17
C LYS A 210 -2.33 13.86 -5.79
N PRO A 211 -1.73 14.57 -6.75
CA PRO A 211 -2.45 15.57 -7.52
C PRO A 211 -3.57 14.90 -8.32
N LYS A 212 -4.65 15.63 -8.60
CA LYS A 212 -5.77 15.12 -9.40
C LYS A 212 -5.28 14.73 -10.80
N GLU A 213 -5.50 13.48 -11.19
CA GLU A 213 -5.18 13.01 -12.54
C GLU A 213 -6.06 13.74 -13.57
N SER A 214 -5.44 14.31 -14.60
CA SER A 214 -6.15 15.01 -15.67
C SER A 214 -6.50 14.05 -16.81
N LYS A 215 -7.55 14.36 -17.58
CA LYS A 215 -7.87 13.65 -18.84
C LYS A 215 -6.70 13.65 -19.84
N SER A 216 -5.85 14.68 -19.78
CA SER A 216 -4.60 14.72 -20.55
C SER A 216 -3.58 13.65 -20.11
N GLY A 217 -3.62 13.22 -18.85
CA GLY A 217 -2.80 12.14 -18.31
C GLY A 217 -3.12 10.78 -18.92
N LEU A 218 -4.40 10.48 -19.20
CA LEU A 218 -4.83 9.21 -19.81
C LEU A 218 -4.36 9.08 -21.28
N LEU A 219 -4.53 10.15 -22.06
CA LEU A 219 -4.06 10.20 -23.45
C LEU A 219 -2.53 10.11 -23.52
N LYS A 220 -1.83 10.73 -22.56
CA LYS A 220 -0.37 10.61 -22.40
C LYS A 220 0.08 9.23 -21.99
N ALA A 221 -0.62 8.56 -21.07
CA ALA A 221 -0.31 7.17 -20.67
C ALA A 221 -0.32 6.22 -21.88
N THR A 222 -1.26 6.44 -22.81
CA THR A 222 -1.36 5.65 -24.05
C THR A 222 -0.18 5.90 -25.00
N GLN A 223 0.38 7.11 -25.03
CA GLN A 223 1.59 7.45 -25.80
C GLN A 223 2.87 6.97 -25.09
N ILE A 224 2.90 7.02 -23.76
CA ILE A 224 3.97 6.49 -22.90
C ILE A 224 4.10 4.99 -23.14
N LEU A 225 3.01 4.23 -23.12
CA LEU A 225 3.02 2.79 -23.43
C LEU A 225 3.55 2.44 -24.83
N LYS A 226 3.61 3.41 -25.74
CA LYS A 226 4.21 3.25 -27.09
C LYS A 226 5.71 3.55 -27.12
N LYS A 227 6.29 4.08 -26.03
CA LYS A 227 7.73 4.31 -25.92
C LYS A 227 8.46 3.04 -25.52
N SER A 228 9.72 2.96 -25.92
CA SER A 228 10.63 1.91 -25.47
C SER A 228 11.26 2.30 -24.14
N PHE A 229 10.94 1.59 -23.06
CA PHE A 229 11.54 1.76 -21.72
C PHE A 229 12.72 0.81 -21.50
N GLY A 230 13.37 0.38 -22.58
CA GLY A 230 14.32 -0.71 -22.55
C GLY A 230 13.63 -2.08 -22.45
N THR A 231 14.37 -3.06 -21.93
CA THR A 231 13.90 -4.44 -21.79
C THR A 231 13.20 -4.65 -20.46
N MET A 232 11.95 -5.10 -20.51
CA MET A 232 11.20 -5.57 -19.35
C MET A 232 11.35 -7.09 -19.25
N ASN A 233 11.78 -7.58 -18.08
CA ASN A 233 11.75 -9.00 -17.78
C ASN A 233 10.39 -9.35 -17.17
N ILE A 234 9.58 -10.12 -17.90
CA ILE A 234 8.30 -10.64 -17.42
C ILE A 234 8.45 -12.15 -17.26
N HIS A 235 8.26 -12.63 -16.03
CA HIS A 235 8.27 -14.05 -15.72
C HIS A 235 6.85 -14.52 -15.42
N PHE A 236 6.32 -15.44 -16.24
CA PHE A 236 5.09 -16.16 -15.94
C PHE A 236 5.45 -17.47 -15.24
N SER A 237 5.29 -17.50 -13.92
CA SER A 237 5.53 -18.71 -13.12
C SER A 237 4.42 -19.75 -13.35
N ASP A 238 4.68 -20.98 -12.88
CA ASP A 238 3.68 -22.04 -12.90
C ASP A 238 2.39 -21.58 -12.19
N PRO A 239 1.21 -21.93 -12.74
CA PRO A 239 -0.06 -21.54 -12.15
C PRO A 239 -0.22 -22.12 -10.74
N ILE A 240 -0.64 -21.27 -9.79
CA ILE A 240 -1.01 -21.71 -8.44
C ILE A 240 -2.47 -22.17 -8.48
N TYR A 241 -2.67 -23.49 -8.57
CA TYR A 241 -4.00 -24.10 -8.47
C TYR A 241 -4.44 -24.14 -7.01
N VAL A 242 -5.39 -23.27 -6.65
CA VAL A 242 -5.93 -23.17 -5.28
C VAL A 242 -6.53 -24.50 -4.80
N HIS A 243 -7.11 -25.29 -5.72
CA HIS A 243 -7.66 -26.60 -5.40
C HIS A 243 -6.57 -27.57 -4.91
N ASP A 244 -5.48 -27.70 -5.66
CA ASP A 244 -4.38 -28.64 -5.35
C ASP A 244 -3.65 -28.23 -4.07
N ALA A 245 -3.47 -26.92 -3.88
CA ALA A 245 -2.93 -26.37 -2.65
C ALA A 245 -3.82 -26.70 -1.44
N TYR A 246 -5.15 -26.60 -1.59
CA TYR A 246 -6.09 -26.98 -0.54
C TYR A 246 -6.04 -28.49 -0.23
N GLU A 247 -6.02 -29.36 -1.24
CA GLU A 247 -5.91 -30.82 -1.02
C GLU A 247 -4.60 -31.19 -0.32
N SER A 248 -3.51 -30.48 -0.63
CA SER A 248 -2.21 -30.65 0.02
C SER A 248 -2.24 -30.20 1.49
N PHE A 249 -2.80 -29.02 1.76
CA PHE A 249 -3.02 -28.49 3.12
C PHE A 249 -3.88 -29.44 3.96
N LYS A 250 -5.01 -29.89 3.39
CA LYS A 250 -5.94 -30.82 4.05
C LYS A 250 -5.24 -32.12 4.48
N LYS A 251 -4.44 -32.73 3.59
CA LYS A 251 -3.65 -33.93 3.93
C LYS A 251 -2.65 -33.68 5.06
N GLN A 252 -2.08 -32.48 5.15
CA GLN A 252 -1.15 -32.13 6.22
C GLN A 252 -1.85 -31.92 7.57
N GLU A 253 -3.03 -31.28 7.57
CA GLU A 253 -3.87 -31.07 8.75
C GLU A 253 -4.48 -32.37 9.31
N GLU A 254 -4.93 -33.27 8.43
CA GLU A 254 -5.44 -34.60 8.78
C GLU A 254 -4.38 -35.47 9.48
N ASN A 255 -3.10 -35.28 9.14
CA ASN A 255 -1.99 -35.98 9.79
C ASN A 255 -1.59 -35.36 11.15
N LYS A 256 -2.01 -34.13 11.44
CA LYS A 256 -1.66 -33.40 12.68
C LYS A 256 -2.74 -33.47 13.76
N SER A 257 -3.99 -33.75 13.42
CA SER A 257 -5.12 -33.69 14.37
C SER A 257 -6.03 -34.92 14.30
N ASN A 258 -6.30 -35.55 15.46
CA ASN A 258 -7.33 -36.60 15.62
C ASN A 258 -8.77 -36.05 15.64
N ASN A 259 -8.96 -34.75 15.41
CA ASN A 259 -10.26 -34.09 15.47
C ASN A 259 -10.73 -33.70 14.07
N HIS A 260 -11.64 -34.50 13.52
CA HIS A 260 -12.23 -34.36 12.18
C HIS A 260 -13.21 -33.18 12.00
N SER A 261 -13.26 -32.18 12.91
CA SER A 261 -14.43 -31.28 12.99
C SER A 261 -14.32 -29.94 12.26
N ASP A 262 -13.17 -29.55 11.71
CA ASP A 262 -12.98 -28.20 11.13
C ASP A 262 -12.59 -28.22 9.64
N THR A 263 -13.31 -29.02 8.84
CA THR A 263 -13.08 -29.12 7.39
C THR A 263 -13.71 -27.97 6.61
N PHE A 264 -12.97 -27.39 5.67
CA PHE A 264 -13.41 -26.33 4.73
C PHE A 264 -14.70 -26.73 3.98
N ASN A 265 -15.85 -26.24 4.45
CA ASN A 265 -17.13 -26.64 3.90
C ASN A 265 -17.49 -25.83 2.64
N ARG A 266 -17.13 -26.37 1.46
CA ARG A 266 -17.48 -25.78 0.14
C ARG A 266 -18.98 -25.78 -0.16
N SER A 267 -19.80 -26.52 0.59
CA SER A 267 -21.25 -26.57 0.39
C SER A 267 -22.01 -25.41 1.07
N VAL A 268 -21.33 -24.61 1.90
CA VAL A 268 -21.91 -23.38 2.44
C VAL A 268 -22.03 -22.36 1.29
N PRO A 269 -23.24 -21.92 0.91
CA PRO A 269 -23.42 -20.96 -0.19
C PRO A 269 -22.95 -19.57 0.22
N ARG A 270 -21.64 -19.33 0.17
CA ARG A 270 -21.01 -18.04 0.53
C ARG A 270 -21.16 -16.96 -0.54
N SER A 271 -21.68 -17.32 -1.72
CA SER A 271 -21.94 -16.41 -2.84
C SER A 271 -23.35 -15.80 -2.83
N LEU A 272 -24.25 -16.29 -1.99
CA LEU A 272 -25.66 -15.89 -1.98
C LEU A 272 -26.04 -14.94 -0.82
N GLN A 273 -25.15 -14.71 0.16
CA GLN A 273 -25.37 -13.73 1.21
C GLN A 273 -24.66 -12.40 0.91
N PRO A 274 -25.28 -11.24 1.22
CA PRO A 274 -24.64 -9.93 1.11
C PRO A 274 -23.37 -9.89 1.96
N ARG A 275 -22.20 -9.71 1.32
CA ARG A 275 -20.94 -9.52 2.05
C ARG A 275 -20.94 -8.14 2.71
N PHE A 276 -21.21 -8.10 4.01
CA PHE A 276 -20.89 -6.96 4.86
C PHE A 276 -19.37 -6.85 4.96
N ILE A 277 -18.87 -5.63 4.81
CA ILE A 277 -17.44 -5.31 4.99
C ILE A 277 -17.08 -5.63 6.44
N CYS A 278 -16.09 -6.51 6.63
CA CYS A 278 -15.58 -7.00 7.91
C CYS A 278 -16.50 -7.98 8.67
N GLN A 279 -16.43 -9.26 8.31
CA GLN A 279 -16.53 -10.33 9.31
C GLN A 279 -15.18 -11.05 9.34
N GLN A 280 -14.24 -10.55 10.14
CA GLN A 280 -13.04 -11.32 10.50
C GLN A 280 -13.41 -12.61 11.25
N ASP A 281 -14.61 -12.65 11.84
CA ASP A 281 -15.16 -13.79 12.57
C ASP A 281 -15.89 -14.84 11.68
N ALA A 282 -15.86 -14.69 10.35
CA ALA A 282 -16.54 -15.61 9.41
C ALA A 282 -15.66 -16.75 8.89
N PHE A 283 -14.34 -16.66 9.07
CA PHE A 283 -13.42 -17.72 8.68
C PHE A 283 -13.16 -18.62 9.88
N THR A 284 -13.31 -19.93 9.69
CA THR A 284 -12.78 -20.92 10.63
C THR A 284 -11.27 -20.78 10.76
N VAL A 285 -10.68 -21.28 11.86
CA VAL A 285 -9.23 -21.24 12.06
C VAL A 285 -8.49 -21.94 10.90
N SER A 286 -9.03 -23.07 10.43
CA SER A 286 -8.51 -23.80 9.25
C SER A 286 -8.50 -22.94 7.97
N GLU A 287 -9.52 -22.10 7.78
CA GLU A 287 -9.60 -21.21 6.62
C GLU A 287 -8.64 -20.03 6.68
N GLN A 288 -8.42 -19.48 7.86
CA GLN A 288 -7.40 -18.46 8.07
C GLN A 288 -6.01 -19.04 7.80
N ASN A 289 -5.72 -20.23 8.36
CA ASN A 289 -4.45 -20.93 8.12
C ASN A 289 -4.20 -21.23 6.64
N PHE A 290 -5.22 -21.70 5.91
CA PHE A 290 -5.11 -21.94 4.47
C PHE A 290 -4.90 -20.64 3.67
N SER A 291 -5.61 -19.57 4.05
CA SER A 291 -5.44 -18.25 3.42
C SER A 291 -4.03 -17.72 3.61
N ASP A 292 -3.47 -17.89 4.80
CA ASP A 292 -2.10 -17.50 5.13
C ASP A 292 -1.11 -18.33 4.31
N GLU A 293 -1.24 -19.66 4.25
CA GLU A 293 -0.37 -20.52 3.44
C GLU A 293 -0.34 -20.12 1.96
N ILE A 294 -1.50 -19.89 1.35
CA ILE A 294 -1.58 -19.42 -0.04
C ILE A 294 -0.90 -18.07 -0.21
N SER A 295 -1.12 -17.15 0.73
CA SER A 295 -0.52 -15.82 0.70
C SER A 295 1.00 -15.88 0.76
N TYR A 296 1.55 -16.72 1.66
CA TYR A 296 2.99 -17.01 1.72
C TYR A 296 3.50 -17.56 0.40
N ARG A 297 2.82 -18.57 -0.16
CA ARG A 297 3.22 -19.19 -1.43
C ARG A 297 3.29 -18.18 -2.57
N VAL A 298 2.30 -17.29 -2.70
CA VAL A 298 2.29 -16.25 -3.75
C VAL A 298 3.49 -15.31 -3.61
N VAL A 299 3.74 -14.78 -2.40
CA VAL A 299 4.86 -13.85 -2.18
C VAL A 299 6.20 -14.53 -2.40
N ASN A 300 6.35 -15.76 -1.95
CA ASN A 300 7.58 -16.54 -2.12
C ASN A 300 7.89 -16.81 -3.59
N GLU A 301 6.87 -17.15 -4.40
CA GLU A 301 7.05 -17.32 -5.85
C GLU A 301 7.46 -16.02 -6.55
N GLN A 302 6.92 -14.87 -6.10
CA GLN A 302 7.34 -13.56 -6.61
C GLN A 302 8.80 -13.28 -6.23
N GLN A 303 9.17 -13.49 -4.97
CA GLN A 303 10.53 -13.27 -4.46
C GLN A 303 11.56 -14.13 -5.21
N ARG A 304 11.28 -15.42 -5.44
CA ARG A 304 12.11 -16.38 -6.20
C ARG A 304 12.36 -16.01 -7.66
N ARG A 305 11.62 -15.07 -8.23
CA ARG A 305 11.79 -14.66 -9.63
C ARG A 305 12.15 -13.18 -9.75
N THR A 306 12.54 -12.57 -8.62
CA THR A 306 12.97 -11.17 -8.60
C THR A 306 14.23 -10.99 -9.45
N VAL A 307 14.19 -9.98 -10.31
CA VAL A 307 15.35 -9.53 -11.09
C VAL A 307 15.94 -8.29 -10.43
N ILE A 308 17.21 -8.38 -10.07
CA ILE A 308 17.97 -7.32 -9.41
C ILE A 308 18.67 -6.49 -10.48
N TYR A 309 18.38 -5.19 -10.51
CA TYR A 309 18.94 -4.25 -11.48
C TYR A 309 20.06 -3.40 -10.86
N PRO A 310 20.89 -2.74 -11.69
CA PRO A 310 21.98 -1.90 -11.20
C PRO A 310 21.56 -0.81 -10.21
N ILE A 311 20.36 -0.25 -10.38
CA ILE A 311 19.78 0.74 -9.46
C ILE A 311 19.66 0.21 -8.03
N THR A 312 19.35 -1.08 -7.86
CA THR A 312 19.19 -1.71 -6.54
C THR A 312 20.53 -1.71 -5.79
N ILE A 313 21.63 -2.00 -6.49
CA ILE A 313 22.98 -1.94 -5.93
C ILE A 313 23.39 -0.50 -5.64
N ALA A 314 23.18 0.41 -6.61
CA ALA A 314 23.47 1.82 -6.40
C ALA A 314 22.73 2.39 -5.18
N ALA A 315 21.46 2.04 -5.01
CA ALA A 315 20.67 2.41 -3.86
C ALA A 315 21.22 1.81 -2.56
N TYR A 316 21.61 0.53 -2.55
CA TYR A 316 22.22 -0.13 -1.39
C TYR A 316 23.47 0.61 -0.92
N SER A 317 24.36 0.93 -1.85
CA SER A 317 25.65 1.57 -1.55
C SER A 317 25.50 3.05 -1.17
N LEU A 318 24.67 3.81 -1.88
CA LEU A 318 24.45 5.23 -1.61
C LEU A 318 23.69 5.48 -0.30
N LEU A 319 22.84 4.54 0.12
CA LEU A 319 22.10 4.62 1.38
C LEU A 319 22.89 4.11 2.60
N LYS A 320 24.08 3.54 2.40
CA LYS A 320 24.95 3.07 3.50
C LYS A 320 25.57 4.23 4.30
N SER A 321 25.72 5.41 3.69
CA SER A 321 26.55 6.49 4.26
C SER A 321 26.10 6.89 5.68
N PRO A 322 27.03 6.99 6.65
CA PRO A 322 26.70 7.33 8.01
C PRO A 322 26.09 8.72 8.12
N ILE A 323 25.24 8.85 9.13
CA ILE A 323 24.37 9.96 9.57
C ILE A 323 25.04 11.36 9.65
N VAL A 324 26.31 11.52 9.29
CA VAL A 324 27.03 12.80 9.33
C VAL A 324 28.03 12.88 8.16
N THR A 325 27.58 13.36 7.01
CA THR A 325 28.44 14.15 6.12
C THR A 325 27.59 15.28 5.55
N THR A 326 27.93 16.49 5.94
CA THR A 326 27.45 17.76 5.38
C THR A 326 27.33 17.65 3.86
N SER A 327 26.10 17.73 3.33
CA SER A 327 25.64 18.22 2.01
C SER A 327 26.59 18.26 0.79
N LYS A 328 27.66 17.46 0.74
CA LYS A 328 28.61 17.35 -0.36
C LYS A 328 28.78 15.87 -0.65
N ASP A 329 27.92 15.47 -1.56
CA ASP A 329 28.01 14.36 -2.50
C ASP A 329 27.85 12.98 -1.88
N ARG A 330 26.57 12.61 -1.63
CA ARG A 330 26.13 11.20 -1.68
C ARG A 330 26.43 10.69 -3.07
N SER A 331 27.64 10.22 -3.22
CA SER A 331 28.26 9.86 -4.47
C SER A 331 29.02 8.57 -4.31
N ILE A 332 29.09 7.80 -5.38
CA ILE A 332 29.80 6.54 -5.39
C ILE A 332 30.53 6.35 -6.71
N LEU A 333 31.75 5.86 -6.62
CA LEU A 333 32.55 5.51 -7.78
C LEU A 333 31.91 4.29 -8.49
N ILE A 334 31.79 4.32 -9.83
CA ILE A 334 31.21 3.21 -10.60
C ILE A 334 31.94 1.89 -10.33
N GLU A 335 33.26 1.93 -10.15
CA GLU A 335 34.08 0.80 -9.70
C GLU A 335 33.58 0.19 -8.40
N GLN A 336 33.23 1.03 -7.42
CA GLN A 336 32.78 0.57 -6.11
C GLN A 336 31.43 -0.16 -6.22
N LEU A 337 30.57 0.22 -7.17
CA LEU A 337 29.31 -0.51 -7.42
C LEU A 337 29.55 -1.95 -7.88
N VAL A 338 30.60 -2.19 -8.67
CA VAL A 338 30.97 -3.55 -9.09
C VAL A 338 31.46 -4.35 -7.88
N ILE A 339 32.26 -3.73 -7.01
CA ILE A 339 32.74 -4.35 -5.76
C ILE A 339 31.56 -4.67 -4.83
N ASP A 340 30.68 -3.71 -4.59
CA ASP A 340 29.52 -3.87 -3.72
C ASP A 340 28.54 -4.94 -4.25
N LYS A 341 28.35 -5.00 -5.57
CA LYS A 341 27.60 -6.09 -6.22
C LYS A 341 28.23 -7.46 -5.92
N ASN A 342 29.56 -7.55 -6.00
CA ASN A 342 30.27 -8.80 -5.74
C ASN A 342 30.20 -9.19 -4.26
N ILE A 343 30.31 -8.23 -3.34
CA ILE A 343 30.12 -8.47 -1.90
C ILE A 343 28.70 -8.98 -1.63
N LEU A 344 27.68 -8.29 -2.15
CA LEU A 344 26.29 -8.64 -1.87
C LEU A 344 25.88 -9.98 -2.48
N PHE A 345 26.36 -10.33 -3.68
CA PHE A 345 25.82 -11.48 -4.42
C PHE A 345 26.84 -12.52 -4.88
N ILE A 346 28.12 -12.19 -5.08
CA ILE A 346 29.13 -13.14 -5.59
C ILE A 346 29.87 -13.87 -4.45
N GLU A 347 30.42 -13.14 -3.48
CA GLU A 347 31.02 -13.75 -2.27
C GLU A 347 29.95 -14.52 -1.48
N ASN A 348 28.69 -14.10 -1.62
CA ASN A 348 27.54 -14.74 -1.02
C ASN A 348 26.81 -15.70 -1.98
N THR A 349 27.49 -16.29 -2.97
CA THR A 349 26.87 -17.28 -3.88
C THR A 349 26.43 -18.55 -3.15
N ASN A 350 27.12 -18.99 -2.08
CA ASN A 350 26.67 -20.14 -1.28
C ASN A 350 25.48 -19.83 -0.36
N ILE A 351 25.10 -18.55 -0.22
CA ILE A 351 23.80 -18.17 0.36
C ILE A 351 22.66 -18.78 -0.51
N LEU A 352 22.87 -19.07 -1.79
CA LEU A 352 21.84 -19.59 -2.70
C LEU A 352 21.29 -20.99 -2.32
N GLU A 353 22.08 -21.87 -1.69
CA GLU A 353 21.56 -23.16 -1.19
C GLU A 353 20.75 -22.99 0.11
N HIS A 354 20.74 -21.80 0.69
CA HIS A 354 20.32 -21.56 2.06
C HIS A 354 19.26 -20.46 2.23
N PHE A 355 19.14 -19.56 1.26
CA PHE A 355 18.22 -18.43 1.19
C PHE A 355 17.74 -18.34 -0.27
N SER A 356 16.42 -18.34 -0.52
CA SER A 356 15.74 -18.34 -1.84
C SER A 356 16.67 -18.54 -3.05
N SER A 357 16.78 -19.79 -3.53
CA SER A 357 17.78 -20.24 -4.51
C SER A 357 17.67 -19.68 -5.92
N GLN A 358 16.76 -18.75 -6.16
CA GLN A 358 16.42 -18.25 -7.49
C GLN A 358 16.26 -16.73 -7.39
N TYR A 359 17.24 -16.00 -7.87
CA TYR A 359 17.09 -14.60 -8.25
C TYR A 359 18.02 -14.36 -9.45
N GLN A 360 17.71 -13.35 -10.25
CA GLN A 360 18.52 -13.02 -11.41
C GLN A 360 19.12 -11.64 -11.24
N ILE A 361 20.38 -11.46 -11.63
CA ILE A 361 21.00 -10.13 -11.65
C ILE A 361 21.12 -9.70 -13.10
N SER A 362 20.39 -8.64 -13.46
CA SER A 362 20.50 -8.00 -14.77
C SER A 362 21.68 -7.01 -14.76
N TRP A 363 22.90 -7.53 -14.78
CA TRP A 363 24.14 -6.73 -14.81
C TRP A 363 24.76 -6.68 -16.22
N PRO A 364 25.51 -5.63 -16.61
CA PRO A 364 26.30 -5.63 -17.83
C PRO A 364 27.26 -6.83 -17.91
N VAL A 365 27.42 -7.36 -19.13
CA VAL A 365 28.35 -8.47 -19.42
C VAL A 365 29.76 -8.06 -18.99
N GLU A 366 30.51 -9.01 -18.41
CA GLU A 366 31.91 -8.80 -17.94
C GLU A 366 32.10 -7.65 -16.92
N ASN A 367 31.02 -7.20 -16.27
CA ASN A 367 31.03 -6.01 -15.41
C ASN A 367 31.50 -4.74 -16.14
N ASP A 368 31.17 -4.60 -17.42
CA ASP A 368 31.50 -3.41 -18.21
C ASP A 368 30.94 -2.14 -17.54
N LYS A 369 31.87 -1.29 -17.11
CA LYS A 369 31.60 -0.06 -16.35
C LYS A 369 31.02 1.05 -17.23
N ILE A 370 31.37 1.07 -18.52
CA ILE A 370 30.88 2.07 -19.47
C ILE A 370 29.41 1.80 -19.73
N ILE A 371 29.06 0.55 -20.03
CA ILE A 371 27.67 0.13 -20.23
C ILE A 371 26.86 0.33 -18.93
N LEU A 372 27.43 0.02 -17.77
CA LEU A 372 26.79 0.25 -16.47
C LEU A 372 26.43 1.72 -16.27
N LYS A 373 27.39 2.62 -16.53
CA LYS A 373 27.21 4.06 -16.44
C LYS A 373 26.13 4.57 -17.39
N GLU A 374 26.17 4.16 -18.66
CA GLU A 374 25.18 4.56 -19.66
C GLU A 374 23.77 4.08 -19.31
N ARG A 375 23.62 2.85 -18.80
CA ARG A 375 22.33 2.31 -18.35
C ARG A 375 21.76 3.08 -17.16
N LEU A 376 22.58 3.36 -16.15
CA LEU A 376 22.14 4.11 -14.96
C LEU A 376 21.72 5.53 -15.33
N LEU A 377 22.49 6.21 -16.18
CA LEU A 377 22.18 7.59 -16.60
C LEU A 377 21.00 7.67 -17.57
N SER A 378 20.82 6.72 -18.47
CA SER A 378 19.71 6.76 -19.45
C SER A 378 18.35 6.51 -18.81
N ILE A 379 18.29 5.62 -17.82
CA ILE A 379 17.03 5.24 -17.18
C ILE A 379 16.71 6.13 -15.98
N TYR A 380 17.73 6.53 -15.19
CA TYR A 380 17.56 7.22 -13.91
C TYR A 380 18.22 8.62 -13.92
N SER A 381 18.14 9.32 -15.04
CA SER A 381 18.70 10.68 -15.19
C SER A 381 18.06 11.71 -14.26
N ASP A 382 16.87 11.47 -13.75
CA ASP A 382 16.19 12.33 -12.77
C ASP A 382 16.79 12.19 -11.36
N VAL A 383 17.27 10.99 -11.03
CA VAL A 383 17.86 10.68 -9.71
C VAL A 383 19.37 10.92 -9.69
N PHE A 384 20.06 10.61 -10.79
CA PHE A 384 21.52 10.63 -10.84
C PHE A 384 22.11 11.62 -11.84
N GLU A 385 23.29 12.10 -11.49
CA GLU A 385 24.25 12.74 -12.38
C GLU A 385 25.63 12.10 -12.25
N MET A 386 26.47 12.26 -13.28
CA MET A 386 27.85 11.81 -13.26
C MET A 386 28.80 13.00 -13.19
N THR A 387 29.72 12.95 -12.24
CA THR A 387 30.82 13.91 -12.16
C THR A 387 31.97 13.52 -13.09
N ARG A 388 32.91 14.44 -13.32
CA ARG A 388 34.08 14.23 -14.20
C ARG A 388 34.97 13.05 -13.79
N ASN A 389 34.91 12.62 -12.53
CA ASN A 389 35.74 11.55 -11.97
C ASN A 389 35.03 10.18 -11.89
N ASN A 390 33.99 9.96 -12.71
CA ASN A 390 33.18 8.74 -12.69
C ASN A 390 32.48 8.44 -11.35
N PHE A 391 32.13 9.48 -10.59
CA PHE A 391 31.22 9.32 -9.45
C PHE A 391 29.78 9.51 -9.91
N LEU A 392 28.94 8.54 -9.56
CA LEU A 392 27.48 8.61 -9.62
C LEU A 392 26.98 9.37 -8.39
N THR A 393 26.40 10.54 -8.60
CA THR A 393 25.96 11.46 -7.53
C THR A 393 24.45 11.66 -7.59
N LEU A 394 23.81 11.78 -6.43
CA LEU A 394 22.38 12.12 -6.34
C LEU A 394 22.12 13.58 -6.71
N LYS A 395 21.10 13.82 -7.54
CA LYS A 395 20.62 15.16 -7.92
C LYS A 395 19.80 15.81 -6.81
N MET A 396 20.46 16.15 -5.72
CA MET A 396 19.82 16.83 -4.58
C MET A 396 19.60 18.30 -4.92
N SER A 397 18.37 18.77 -4.75
CA SER A 397 17.92 20.12 -5.08
C SER A 397 18.07 21.11 -3.93
N GLY A 398 18.21 20.61 -2.70
CA GLY A 398 18.16 21.39 -1.47
C GLY A 398 16.73 21.64 -0.96
N ASP A 399 15.70 21.33 -1.76
CA ASP A 399 14.31 21.30 -1.27
C ASP A 399 14.09 20.05 -0.41
N ARG A 400 13.62 20.25 0.82
CA ARG A 400 13.51 19.17 1.81
C ARG A 400 12.64 18.01 1.33
N LEU A 401 11.51 18.28 0.68
CA LEU A 401 10.56 17.25 0.28
C LEU A 401 11.01 16.56 -1.01
N ALA A 402 11.53 17.31 -1.98
CA ALA A 402 12.10 16.74 -3.19
C ALA A 402 13.28 15.81 -2.87
N ASP A 403 14.18 16.26 -2.00
CA ASP A 403 15.35 15.50 -1.56
C ASP A 403 14.95 14.23 -0.78
N ALA A 404 13.98 14.34 0.14
CA ALA A 404 13.43 13.18 0.84
C ALA A 404 12.75 12.18 -0.10
N SER A 405 12.07 12.67 -1.15
CA SER A 405 11.44 11.82 -2.18
C SER A 405 12.47 11.03 -2.97
N ILE A 406 13.57 11.65 -3.39
CA ILE A 406 14.69 10.97 -4.08
C ILE A 406 15.23 9.82 -3.23
N LEU A 407 15.44 10.07 -1.94
CA LEU A 407 15.94 9.04 -1.03
C LEU A 407 14.92 7.94 -0.77
N MET A 408 13.63 8.28 -0.68
CA MET A 408 12.56 7.30 -0.56
C MET A 408 12.49 6.40 -1.81
N LYS A 409 12.69 6.95 -3.03
CA LYS A 409 12.82 6.14 -4.25
C LYS A 409 13.95 5.12 -4.13
N LEU A 410 15.14 5.55 -3.71
CA LEU A 410 16.26 4.63 -3.53
C LEU A 410 15.96 3.56 -2.48
N ILE A 411 15.30 3.94 -1.37
CA ILE A 411 14.86 2.98 -0.34
C ILE A 411 13.96 1.93 -0.97
N MET A 412 12.99 2.32 -1.80
CA MET A 412 12.11 1.38 -2.51
C MET A 412 12.89 0.45 -3.44
N TYR A 413 13.81 0.98 -4.25
CA TYR A 413 14.66 0.18 -5.13
C TYR A 413 15.51 -0.82 -4.34
N ARG A 414 16.13 -0.40 -3.24
CA ARG A 414 16.89 -1.27 -2.34
C ARG A 414 16.01 -2.36 -1.72
N ASN A 415 14.79 -2.02 -1.31
CA ASN A 415 13.90 -2.94 -0.62
C ASN A 415 13.48 -4.15 -1.47
N THR A 416 13.59 -4.04 -2.80
CA THR A 416 13.34 -5.17 -3.72
C THR A 416 14.19 -6.40 -3.42
N CYS A 417 15.39 -6.26 -2.83
CA CYS A 417 16.28 -7.39 -2.54
C CYS A 417 16.51 -7.65 -1.05
N LEU A 418 15.93 -6.87 -0.12
CA LEU A 418 16.20 -7.05 1.32
C LEU A 418 15.74 -8.40 1.86
N HIS A 419 14.69 -8.99 1.28
CA HIS A 419 14.19 -10.32 1.65
C HIS A 419 15.26 -11.42 1.50
N ILE A 420 16.22 -11.25 0.59
CA ILE A 420 17.34 -12.17 0.37
C ILE A 420 18.25 -12.22 1.61
N PHE A 421 18.43 -11.08 2.28
CA PHE A 421 19.42 -10.91 3.36
C PHE A 421 18.81 -10.82 4.76
N ALA A 422 17.48 -10.74 4.89
CA ALA A 422 16.80 -10.43 6.16
C ALA A 422 17.25 -11.31 7.34
N LYS A 423 16.92 -12.60 7.31
CA LYS A 423 17.27 -13.52 8.41
C LYS A 423 18.79 -13.64 8.68
N PRO A 424 19.67 -13.83 7.68
CA PRO A 424 21.09 -13.98 7.96
C PRO A 424 21.75 -12.69 8.46
N ALA A 425 21.31 -11.53 7.98
CA ALA A 425 21.85 -10.26 8.42
C ALA A 425 21.54 -9.98 9.90
N TYR A 426 20.48 -10.56 10.48
CA TYR A 426 20.16 -10.37 11.90
C TYR A 426 21.23 -10.90 12.85
N ILE A 427 21.94 -11.97 12.48
CA ILE A 427 23.07 -12.49 13.27
C ILE A 427 24.22 -11.49 13.26
N LEU A 428 24.61 -11.02 12.07
CA LEU A 428 25.65 -10.01 11.92
C LEU A 428 25.29 -8.69 12.63
N LEU A 429 24.03 -8.26 12.51
CA LEU A 429 23.50 -7.07 13.17
C LEU A 429 23.58 -7.20 14.69
N ALA A 430 23.20 -8.35 15.24
CA ALA A 430 23.30 -8.65 16.66
C ALA A 430 24.76 -8.65 17.17
N CYS A 431 25.72 -9.11 16.37
CA CYS A 431 27.13 -9.05 16.73
C CYS A 431 27.72 -7.62 16.67
N GLN A 432 27.27 -6.78 15.73
CA GLN A 432 27.79 -5.40 15.56
C GLN A 432 27.53 -4.51 16.76
N VAL A 433 26.43 -4.78 17.46
CA VAL A 433 25.97 -4.08 18.67
C VAL A 433 26.98 -4.16 19.80
N ASN A 434 27.69 -5.29 19.89
CA ASN A 434 28.71 -5.54 20.90
C ASN A 434 30.10 -5.61 20.26
N SER A 435 30.42 -4.76 19.28
CA SER A 435 31.70 -4.83 18.54
C SER A 435 32.96 -4.80 19.42
N GLN A 436 32.84 -4.37 20.68
CA GLN A 436 33.92 -4.32 21.66
C GLN A 436 34.13 -5.64 22.45
N PHE A 437 33.14 -6.54 22.50
CA PHE A 437 33.21 -7.77 23.30
C PHE A 437 32.59 -8.98 22.58
N PRO A 438 33.17 -10.18 22.68
CA PRO A 438 32.56 -11.40 22.14
C PRO A 438 31.14 -11.62 22.70
N ILE A 439 30.20 -11.96 21.82
CA ILE A 439 28.80 -12.25 22.20
C ILE A 439 28.62 -13.76 22.40
N SER A 440 27.92 -14.15 23.47
CA SER A 440 27.61 -15.56 23.72
C SER A 440 26.55 -16.11 22.75
N TYR A 441 26.57 -17.43 22.51
CA TYR A 441 25.56 -18.14 21.70
C TYR A 441 24.12 -17.80 22.13
N GLU A 442 23.81 -17.90 23.43
CA GLU A 442 22.47 -17.63 23.97
C GLU A 442 22.02 -16.18 23.78
N GLN A 443 22.93 -15.21 23.96
CA GLN A 443 22.63 -13.80 23.72
C GLN A 443 22.40 -13.52 22.24
N LEU A 444 23.23 -14.11 21.36
CA LEU A 444 23.12 -13.96 19.92
C LEU A 444 21.79 -14.53 19.41
N LYS A 445 21.40 -15.70 19.91
CA LYS A 445 20.11 -16.33 19.63
C LYS A 445 18.94 -15.49 20.11
N THR A 446 19.02 -14.94 21.32
CA THR A 446 18.01 -14.01 21.86
C THR A 446 17.81 -12.78 20.96
N TYR A 447 18.90 -12.15 20.51
CA TYR A 447 18.83 -10.99 19.63
C TYR A 447 18.34 -11.35 18.22
N TYR A 448 18.72 -12.51 17.68
CA TYR A 448 18.20 -13.01 16.42
C TYR A 448 16.67 -13.14 16.47
N HIS A 449 16.13 -13.81 17.49
CA HIS A 449 14.69 -13.98 17.66
C HIS A 449 13.97 -12.64 17.86
N PHE A 450 14.57 -11.73 18.61
CA PHE A 450 14.07 -10.36 18.75
C PHE A 450 13.93 -9.67 17.39
N PHE A 451 14.94 -9.73 16.51
CA PHE A 451 14.87 -9.12 15.18
C PHE A 451 13.85 -9.78 14.26
N VAL A 452 13.74 -11.11 14.30
CA VAL A 452 12.71 -11.85 13.54
C VAL A 452 11.31 -11.36 13.93
N HIS A 453 11.03 -11.21 15.24
CA HIS A 453 9.76 -10.69 15.72
C HIS A 453 9.58 -9.21 15.38
N LEU A 454 10.61 -8.38 15.58
CA LEU A 454 10.57 -6.94 15.30
C LEU A 454 10.15 -6.65 13.85
N PHE A 455 10.70 -7.41 12.90
CA PHE A 455 10.49 -7.22 11.46
C PHE A 455 9.45 -8.16 10.84
N ALA A 456 8.62 -8.83 11.64
CA ALA A 456 7.59 -9.76 11.15
C ALA A 456 6.55 -9.13 10.21
N TYR A 457 6.35 -7.82 10.30
CA TYR A 457 5.46 -7.06 9.41
C TYR A 457 6.19 -6.38 8.24
N GLU A 458 7.53 -6.42 8.21
CA GLU A 458 8.35 -5.93 7.09
C GLU A 458 8.68 -7.03 6.09
N PHE A 459 8.89 -8.26 6.57
CA PHE A 459 9.30 -9.39 5.75
C PHE A 459 8.36 -10.58 5.90
N VAL A 460 8.15 -11.26 4.78
CA VAL A 460 7.38 -12.50 4.71
C VAL A 460 8.33 -13.67 4.99
N TYR A 461 7.91 -14.58 5.87
CA TYR A 461 8.69 -15.75 6.26
C TYR A 461 7.90 -17.03 5.97
N ASP A 462 8.55 -18.06 5.42
CA ASP A 462 7.94 -19.36 5.06
C ASP A 462 7.21 -20.08 6.22
N GLN A 463 7.53 -19.74 7.46
CA GLN A 463 6.89 -20.27 8.66
C GLN A 463 6.59 -19.07 9.57
N PHE A 464 5.32 -18.85 9.89
CA PHE A 464 4.95 -17.84 10.88
C PHE A 464 5.53 -18.26 12.24
N PRO A 465 6.20 -17.36 12.98
CA PRO A 465 7.15 -17.74 14.03
C PRO A 465 6.52 -18.22 15.34
N MET A 466 5.24 -18.61 15.37
CA MET A 466 4.54 -18.76 16.65
C MET A 466 4.64 -20.14 17.31
N ASP A 467 4.87 -21.24 16.57
CA ASP A 467 4.69 -22.58 17.21
C ASP A 467 5.89 -23.53 17.18
N ASN A 468 7.05 -23.12 16.65
CA ASN A 468 8.35 -23.71 16.99
C ASN A 468 9.42 -22.83 16.36
N MET A 469 10.19 -22.13 17.20
CA MET A 469 11.47 -21.56 16.80
C MET A 469 12.34 -22.68 16.26
N ASN A 470 12.33 -22.89 14.94
CA ASN A 470 13.26 -23.82 14.32
C ASN A 470 14.64 -23.18 14.41
N ASP A 471 15.29 -23.38 15.56
CA ASP A 471 16.69 -23.06 15.87
C ASP A 471 17.64 -23.53 14.75
N ILE A 472 17.20 -24.54 13.99
CA ILE A 472 17.78 -25.02 12.75
C ILE A 472 18.19 -23.87 11.82
N TYR A 473 17.35 -22.85 11.62
CA TYR A 473 17.71 -21.73 10.75
C TYR A 473 18.77 -20.83 11.38
N PHE A 474 18.70 -20.59 12.68
CA PHE A 474 19.70 -19.81 13.40
C PHE A 474 21.08 -20.49 13.30
N ASP A 475 21.17 -21.76 13.65
CA ASP A 475 22.43 -22.53 13.63
C ASP A 475 23.01 -22.64 12.21
N LYS A 476 22.13 -22.82 11.21
CA LYS A 476 22.51 -22.84 9.80
C LYS A 476 23.16 -21.52 9.38
N TYR A 477 22.56 -20.38 9.73
CA TYR A 477 23.05 -19.06 9.34
C TYR A 477 24.30 -18.66 10.13
N LEU A 478 24.39 -19.05 11.40
CA LEU A 478 25.59 -18.88 12.20
C LEU A 478 26.78 -19.65 11.60
N SER A 479 26.56 -20.93 11.27
CA SER A 479 27.56 -21.79 10.64
C SER A 479 28.03 -21.23 9.30
N TYR A 480 27.11 -20.67 8.50
CA TYR A 480 27.43 -19.99 7.25
C TYR A 480 28.39 -18.81 7.47
N TRP A 481 28.07 -17.89 8.41
CA TRP A 481 28.92 -16.72 8.65
C TRP A 481 30.29 -17.06 9.24
N ILE A 482 30.39 -18.16 9.99
CA ILE A 482 31.67 -18.71 10.46
C ILE A 482 32.48 -19.27 9.28
N THR A 483 31.85 -20.07 8.42
CA THR A 483 32.48 -20.66 7.23
C THR A 483 33.01 -19.58 6.28
N MET A 484 32.27 -18.49 6.14
CA MET A 484 32.66 -17.34 5.32
C MET A 484 33.66 -16.39 6.02
N ASN A 485 34.12 -16.73 7.23
CA ASN A 485 35.03 -15.94 8.07
C ASN A 485 34.52 -14.54 8.49
N TYR A 486 33.23 -14.26 8.36
CA TYR A 486 32.62 -13.01 8.84
C TYR A 486 32.55 -12.97 10.37
N LEU A 487 32.35 -14.15 10.99
CA LEU A 487 32.37 -14.35 12.43
C LEU A 487 33.52 -15.28 12.81
N ILE A 488 34.24 -14.92 13.88
CA ILE A 488 35.32 -15.71 14.46
C ILE A 488 34.83 -16.25 15.81
N PRO A 489 34.82 -17.57 16.03
CA PRO A 489 34.59 -18.12 17.37
C PRO A 489 35.80 -17.81 18.25
N SER A 490 35.59 -17.11 19.37
CA SER A 490 36.66 -16.80 20.34
C SER A 490 36.88 -17.94 21.32
N ASP A 491 35.79 -18.58 21.77
CA ASP A 491 35.75 -19.81 22.57
C ASP A 491 34.64 -20.75 22.03
N ASN A 492 34.43 -21.92 22.63
CA ASN A 492 33.36 -22.87 22.26
C ASN A 492 31.93 -22.28 22.30
N SER A 493 31.72 -21.10 22.87
CA SER A 493 30.39 -20.49 23.04
C SER A 493 30.30 -18.99 22.76
N THR A 494 31.36 -18.35 22.27
CA THR A 494 31.43 -16.90 22.05
C THR A 494 31.89 -16.56 20.64
N TYR A 495 31.32 -15.50 20.08
CA TYR A 495 31.54 -15.11 18.68
C TYR A 495 31.88 -13.62 18.59
N GLN A 496 32.81 -13.28 17.69
CA GLN A 496 33.20 -11.91 17.41
C GLN A 496 33.19 -11.64 15.91
N ILE A 497 32.92 -10.39 15.53
CA ILE A 497 33.06 -9.95 14.14
C ILE A 497 34.53 -9.94 13.74
N ASN A 498 34.80 -10.47 12.54
CA ASN A 498 36.08 -10.30 11.91
C ASN A 498 36.26 -8.85 11.43
N SER A 499 37.28 -8.17 11.97
CA SER A 499 37.59 -6.78 11.65
C SER A 499 37.90 -6.54 10.17
N ASN A 500 38.39 -7.55 9.45
CA ASN A 500 38.71 -7.47 8.02
C ASN A 500 37.46 -7.29 7.15
N PHE A 501 36.29 -7.70 7.64
CA PHE A 501 35.04 -7.67 6.88
C PHE A 501 34.07 -6.58 7.35
N LEU A 502 34.51 -5.63 8.20
CA LEU A 502 33.64 -4.58 8.76
C LEU A 502 32.87 -3.79 7.70
N GLN A 503 33.51 -3.47 6.58
CA GLN A 503 32.85 -2.74 5.49
C GLN A 503 31.77 -3.59 4.82
N GLN A 504 32.00 -4.88 4.61
CA GLN A 504 31.05 -5.80 4.00
C GLN A 504 29.87 -6.08 4.94
N ILE A 505 30.16 -6.34 6.21
CA ILE A 505 29.15 -6.52 7.26
C ILE A 505 28.27 -5.28 7.35
N SER A 506 28.87 -4.09 7.43
CA SER A 506 28.14 -2.83 7.45
C SER A 506 27.29 -2.63 6.20
N LEU A 507 27.74 -3.06 5.02
CA LEU A 507 26.91 -3.03 3.82
C LEU A 507 25.66 -3.87 4.06
N ILE A 508 25.82 -5.16 4.39
CA ILE A 508 24.73 -6.14 4.58
C ILE A 508 23.74 -5.70 5.67
N THR A 509 24.21 -5.21 6.82
CA THR A 509 23.37 -4.96 8.00
C THR A 509 22.74 -3.58 8.05
N SER A 510 23.35 -2.58 7.37
CA SER A 510 22.90 -1.18 7.47
C SER A 510 21.43 -0.94 7.20
N PRO A 511 20.75 -1.60 6.24
CA PRO A 511 19.32 -1.35 6.04
C PRO A 511 18.49 -1.76 7.25
N PHE A 512 18.77 -2.91 7.86
CA PHE A 512 18.05 -3.42 9.02
C PHE A 512 18.31 -2.56 10.26
N GLU A 513 19.54 -2.08 10.45
CA GLU A 513 19.84 -1.08 11.47
C GLU A 513 19.02 0.20 11.28
N GLN A 514 18.91 0.72 10.05
CA GLN A 514 18.13 1.92 9.75
C GLN A 514 16.64 1.74 10.08
N TYR A 515 16.06 0.59 9.74
CA TYR A 515 14.67 0.26 10.09
C TYR A 515 14.49 0.14 11.61
N ALA A 516 15.37 -0.57 12.32
CA ALA A 516 15.28 -0.69 13.78
C ALA A 516 15.39 0.67 14.48
N ARG A 517 16.28 1.55 14.00
CA ARG A 517 16.41 2.92 14.52
C ARG A 517 15.19 3.78 14.18
N ALA A 518 14.57 3.60 13.02
CA ALA A 518 13.32 4.28 12.67
C ALA A 518 12.18 3.84 13.59
N TYR A 519 12.08 2.54 13.90
CA TYR A 519 11.12 2.01 14.87
C TYR A 519 11.35 2.59 16.26
N LEU A 520 12.61 2.69 16.71
CA LEU A 520 12.94 3.34 17.97
C LEU A 520 12.44 4.80 18.01
N LEU A 521 12.68 5.57 16.94
CA LEU A 521 12.25 6.97 16.84
C LEU A 521 10.73 7.14 16.80
N ILE A 522 10.01 6.19 16.18
CA ILE A 522 8.56 6.10 16.23
C ILE A 522 8.11 5.80 17.67
N TYR A 523 8.70 4.80 18.30
CA TYR A 523 8.35 4.42 19.67
C TYR A 523 8.70 5.52 20.67
N GLU A 524 9.67 6.39 20.45
CA GLU A 524 9.98 7.53 21.33
C GLU A 524 8.92 8.64 21.30
N GLN A 525 7.99 8.65 20.34
CA GLN A 525 6.92 9.66 20.34
C GLN A 525 5.95 9.40 21.52
N GLU A 526 5.75 10.42 22.36
CA GLU A 526 4.95 10.36 23.59
C GLU A 526 3.44 10.12 23.35
N ASN A 527 2.95 10.41 22.14
CA ASN A 527 1.53 10.35 21.76
C ASN A 527 1.04 8.94 21.35
N LEU A 528 1.43 7.88 22.05
CA LEU A 528 0.78 6.56 21.96
C LEU A 528 -0.56 6.56 22.71
N SER A 529 -1.33 7.65 22.56
CA SER A 529 -2.52 7.93 23.37
C SER A 529 -3.79 7.41 22.70
N THR A 530 -4.50 6.58 23.47
CA THR A 530 -5.96 6.25 23.49
C THR A 530 -6.72 5.88 22.20
N GLU A 531 -6.24 6.23 21.02
CA GLU A 531 -6.89 5.98 19.73
C GLU A 531 -6.73 4.50 19.33
N LYS A 532 -7.83 3.84 18.95
CA LYS A 532 -7.81 2.43 18.51
C LYS A 532 -7.71 2.32 16.99
N ASN A 533 -8.02 3.38 16.24
CA ASN A 533 -7.94 3.36 14.79
C ASN A 533 -6.51 3.54 14.28
N LEU A 534 -5.93 2.47 13.74
CA LEU A 534 -4.57 2.45 13.18
C LEU A 534 -4.35 3.52 12.10
N SER A 535 -5.35 3.78 11.24
CA SER A 535 -5.21 4.77 10.16
C SER A 535 -5.11 6.22 10.67
N ILE A 536 -5.77 6.52 11.79
CA ILE A 536 -5.71 7.84 12.44
C ILE A 536 -4.37 7.98 13.15
N LEU A 537 -3.93 6.94 13.88
CA LEU A 537 -2.63 6.89 14.52
C LEU A 537 -1.50 7.12 13.53
N ILE A 538 -1.49 6.44 12.38
CA ILE A 538 -0.47 6.63 11.34
C ILE A 538 -0.38 8.10 10.93
N LYS A 539 -1.52 8.77 10.70
CA LYS A 539 -1.55 10.18 10.30
C LYS A 539 -1.02 11.12 11.39
N ILE A 540 -1.31 10.84 12.67
CA ILE A 540 -0.81 11.62 13.81
C ILE A 540 0.71 11.53 13.89
N TYR A 541 1.23 10.29 13.86
CA TYR A 541 2.66 10.01 13.91
C TYR A 541 3.38 10.63 12.71
N GLN A 542 2.86 10.41 11.51
CA GLN A 542 3.41 10.98 10.29
C GLN A 542 3.47 12.50 10.35
N LYS A 543 2.39 13.17 10.80
CA LYS A 543 2.39 14.63 10.96
C LYS A 543 3.43 15.11 11.97
N ALA A 544 3.58 14.41 13.11
CA ALA A 544 4.55 14.76 14.14
C ALA A 544 6.01 14.55 13.70
N LEU A 545 6.25 13.55 12.84
CA LEU A 545 7.58 13.21 12.34
C LEU A 545 7.97 14.06 11.13
N LEU A 546 7.01 14.40 10.26
CA LEU A 546 7.24 15.29 9.11
C LEU A 546 7.69 16.69 9.52
N THR A 547 7.20 17.23 10.64
CA THR A 547 7.67 18.53 11.15
C THR A 547 9.13 18.48 11.63
N LYS A 548 9.62 17.29 11.97
CA LYS A 548 10.99 17.01 12.44
C LYS A 548 11.84 16.31 11.37
N LEU A 549 11.36 16.25 10.13
CA LEU A 549 12.04 15.56 9.03
C LEU A 549 13.39 16.21 8.73
N ASP A 550 14.44 15.42 8.85
CA ASP A 550 15.76 15.75 8.31
C ASP A 550 15.92 15.04 6.95
N PRO A 551 15.88 15.77 5.82
CA PRO A 551 15.96 15.18 4.49
C PRO A 551 17.33 14.56 4.20
N ASN A 552 18.35 14.84 5.01
CA ASN A 552 19.65 14.20 4.89
C ASN A 552 19.80 12.96 5.78
N ASN A 553 18.78 12.61 6.56
CA ASN A 553 18.81 11.47 7.47
C ASN A 553 17.80 10.40 7.05
N ILE A 554 18.32 9.26 6.60
CA ILE A 554 17.53 8.11 6.14
C ILE A 554 16.59 7.59 7.24
N ILE A 555 17.03 7.61 8.51
CA ILE A 555 16.21 7.16 9.64
C ILE A 555 14.98 8.07 9.80
N SER A 556 15.15 9.38 9.64
CA SER A 556 14.07 10.35 9.74
C SER A 556 13.04 10.17 8.60
N ILE A 557 13.53 9.88 7.39
CA ILE A 557 12.70 9.58 6.21
C ILE A 557 11.91 8.29 6.40
N LEU A 558 12.58 7.20 6.83
CA LEU A 558 11.93 5.93 7.12
C LEU A 558 10.87 6.07 8.21
N ALA A 559 11.19 6.74 9.32
CA ALA A 559 10.27 6.94 10.43
C ALA A 559 9.03 7.75 10.02
N SER A 560 9.14 8.62 9.02
CA SER A 560 8.02 9.43 8.50
C SER A 560 7.16 8.69 7.46
N SER A 561 7.55 7.49 7.04
CA SER A 561 6.82 6.68 6.07
C SER A 561 5.58 6.04 6.68
N SER A 562 4.44 6.17 6.00
CA SER A 562 3.18 5.58 6.45
C SER A 562 3.24 4.06 6.62
N ASN A 563 3.98 3.35 5.75
CA ASN A 563 4.15 1.90 5.84
C ASN A 563 5.00 1.49 7.05
N VAL A 564 6.12 2.18 7.27
CA VAL A 564 7.03 1.90 8.40
C VAL A 564 6.34 2.17 9.73
N ILE A 565 5.58 3.26 9.82
CA ILE A 565 4.74 3.56 10.99
C ILE A 565 3.70 2.46 11.21
N SER A 566 3.00 2.05 10.15
CA SER A 566 2.00 0.98 10.22
C SER A 566 2.61 -0.33 10.74
N ASN A 567 3.77 -0.74 10.19
CA ASN A 567 4.44 -1.98 10.56
C ASN A 567 4.95 -1.91 12.00
N ALA A 568 5.60 -0.82 12.40
CA ALA A 568 6.06 -0.61 13.78
C ALA A 568 4.90 -0.65 14.79
N LEU A 569 3.75 -0.07 14.45
CA LEU A 569 2.57 -0.08 15.31
C LEU A 569 1.90 -1.46 15.36
N ARG A 570 1.95 -2.26 14.28
CA ARG A 570 1.42 -3.64 14.27
C ARG A 570 2.25 -4.60 15.12
N THR A 571 3.56 -4.37 15.23
CA THR A 571 4.43 -5.12 16.16
C THR A 571 3.99 -4.95 17.63
N LEU A 572 3.25 -3.89 17.96
CA LEU A 572 2.63 -3.68 19.27
C LEU A 572 1.26 -4.40 19.33
N ASN A 573 1.24 -5.70 19.65
CA ASN A 573 -0.01 -6.46 19.80
C ASN A 573 -0.97 -5.77 20.81
N PHE A 574 -2.25 -5.66 20.44
CA PHE A 574 -3.25 -4.78 21.08
C PHE A 574 -3.70 -5.16 22.51
N THR A 575 -3.13 -6.18 23.15
CA THR A 575 -3.63 -6.70 24.42
C THR A 575 -2.92 -6.16 25.66
N THR A 576 -1.67 -5.69 25.60
CA THR A 576 -1.00 -4.96 26.72
C THR A 576 0.10 -4.02 26.20
N LYS A 577 -0.32 -2.94 25.52
CA LYS A 577 0.59 -1.98 24.84
C LYS A 577 1.74 -1.42 25.70
N SER A 578 1.58 -1.24 27.02
CA SER A 578 2.59 -0.58 27.85
C SER A 578 3.81 -1.45 28.17
N LYS A 579 3.61 -2.74 28.47
CA LYS A 579 4.69 -3.65 28.85
C LYS A 579 5.57 -4.00 27.65
N ILE A 580 4.94 -4.39 26.53
CA ILE A 580 5.63 -4.73 25.28
C ILE A 580 6.41 -3.53 24.73
N LEU A 581 5.84 -2.33 24.77
CA LEU A 581 6.52 -1.12 24.32
C LEU A 581 7.76 -0.81 25.17
N SER A 582 7.67 -0.96 26.50
CA SER A 582 8.81 -0.74 27.38
C SER A 582 9.94 -1.75 27.13
N GLU A 583 9.59 -3.01 26.86
CA GLU A 583 10.54 -4.08 26.54
C GLU A 583 11.20 -3.85 25.17
N LEU A 584 10.42 -3.53 24.13
CA LEU A 584 10.95 -3.21 22.79
C LEU A 584 11.85 -1.98 22.82
N ARG A 585 11.44 -0.91 23.52
CA ARG A 585 12.27 0.30 23.71
C ARG A 585 13.56 -0.04 24.47
N HIS A 586 13.47 -0.82 25.54
CA HIS A 586 14.64 -1.22 26.33
C HIS A 586 15.62 -2.06 25.49
N MET A 587 15.11 -3.03 24.73
CA MET A 587 15.93 -3.87 23.85
C MET A 587 16.56 -3.05 22.72
N LEU A 588 15.78 -2.21 22.03
CA LEU A 588 16.31 -1.35 20.96
C LEU A 588 17.33 -0.32 21.47
N THR A 589 17.15 0.25 22.67
CA THR A 589 18.14 1.19 23.24
C THR A 589 19.40 0.49 23.74
N LYS A 590 19.28 -0.75 24.22
CA LYS A 590 20.42 -1.60 24.56
C LYS A 590 21.23 -1.98 23.32
N ILE A 591 20.53 -2.31 22.23
CA ILE A 591 21.11 -2.77 20.96
C ILE A 591 21.67 -1.58 20.16
N PHE A 592 20.85 -0.57 19.95
CA PHE A 592 21.20 0.66 19.27
C PHE A 592 21.21 1.77 20.30
N GLN A 593 22.34 1.97 20.96
CA GLN A 593 22.50 3.13 21.82
C GLN A 593 22.07 4.38 21.05
N PRO A 594 21.27 5.26 21.67
CA PRO A 594 21.02 6.57 21.09
C PRO A 594 22.38 7.26 21.06
N LYS A 595 23.03 7.27 19.89
CA LYS A 595 24.14 8.17 19.65
C LYS A 595 23.58 9.55 19.99
N SER A 596 24.33 10.35 20.75
CA SER A 596 24.02 11.72 21.09
C SER A 596 23.97 12.60 19.83
N THR A 597 23.03 12.34 18.94
CA THR A 597 22.73 13.14 17.79
C THR A 597 21.71 14.17 18.24
N HIS A 598 21.92 15.43 17.85
CA HIS A 598 21.17 16.65 18.16
C HIS A 598 19.62 16.61 18.12
N LEU A 599 18.98 15.46 17.86
CA LEU A 599 17.54 15.27 17.95
C LEU A 599 16.97 15.56 19.35
N ARG A 600 17.68 15.26 20.45
CA ARG A 600 17.23 15.64 21.80
C ARG A 600 17.21 17.15 22.05
N ALA A 601 17.91 17.96 21.26
CA ALA A 601 17.94 19.42 21.41
C ALA A 601 16.83 20.13 20.61
N LYS A 602 16.04 19.40 19.81
CA LYS A 602 14.92 19.93 19.01
C LYS A 602 13.61 19.12 19.15
N LEU A 603 13.62 18.05 19.95
CA LEU A 603 12.42 17.44 20.54
C LEU A 603 12.03 18.27 21.77
#